data_AF-A0A7S3HZ73-F1
#
_entry.id   AF-A0A7S3HZ73-F1
#
_cell.length_a   1.000
_cell.length_b   1.000
_cell.length_c   1.000
_cell.angle_alpha   90.00
_cell.angle_beta   90.00
_cell.angle_gamma   90.00
#
_symmetry.space_group_name_H-M   'P 1'
#
loop_
_entity.id
_entity.type
_entity.pdbx_description
1 polymer ?
#
loop_
_entity_poly.entity_id
_entity_poly.type
_entity_poly.pdbx_seq_one_letter_code
_entity_poly.pdbx_strand_id
1 'polypeptide(L)'
;MYGEVGVALCRAFTLGFFTGLLHLITMWIDYLGYATMHYCQVMVIAFCGGIEVLMLYMNANDNGVLEAKIYDSNITFATFCVMMVFSSVKCVTGFVVYKSFKHEFVRVYGDNINGSDAFWNTEQYSSSQLNNAGNQ
;
A
#
# COMPACT_ATOMS: atom_id res chain seq x y z
N MET A 1 -1.71 -10.79 -6.29
CA MET A 1 -3.02 -10.96 -6.97
C MET A 1 -3.85 -12.10 -6.39
N TYR A 2 -3.54 -13.37 -6.64
CA TYR A 2 -4.41 -14.48 -6.16
C TYR A 2 -4.61 -14.51 -4.63
N GLY A 3 -3.60 -14.11 -3.86
CA GLY A 3 -3.72 -13.98 -2.40
C GLY A 3 -4.72 -12.90 -1.95
N GLU A 4 -4.85 -11.77 -2.67
CA GLU A 4 -5.79 -10.71 -2.30
C GLU A 4 -7.24 -11.10 -2.56
N VAL A 5 -7.49 -11.85 -3.63
CA VAL A 5 -8.82 -12.44 -3.87
C VAL A 5 -9.19 -13.39 -2.72
N GLY A 6 -8.23 -14.19 -2.24
CA GLY A 6 -8.41 -15.04 -1.06
C GLY A 6 -8.72 -14.25 0.20
N VAL A 7 -7.97 -13.17 0.48
CA VAL A 7 -8.22 -12.29 1.62
C VAL A 7 -9.59 -11.61 1.53
N ALA A 8 -10.01 -11.14 0.35
CA ALA A 8 -11.33 -10.57 0.14
C ALA A 8 -12.45 -11.57 0.43
N LEU A 9 -12.29 -12.83 0.00
CA LEU A 9 -13.24 -13.91 0.31
C LEU A 9 -13.26 -14.25 1.80
N CYS A 10 -12.10 -14.37 2.44
CA CYS A 10 -11.99 -14.58 3.89
C CYS A 10 -12.65 -13.44 4.69
N ARG A 11 -12.52 -12.21 4.21
CA ARG A 11 -13.12 -11.02 4.83
C ARG A 11 -14.63 -10.97 4.62
N ALA A 12 -15.10 -11.32 3.43
CA ALA A 12 -16.53 -11.49 3.14
C ALA A 12 -17.16 -12.56 4.04
N PHE A 13 -16.44 -13.65 4.30
CA PHE A 13 -16.88 -14.75 5.14
C PHE A 13 -16.92 -14.38 6.64
N THR A 14 -15.90 -13.68 7.15
CA THR A 14 -15.78 -13.36 8.58
C THR A 14 -16.51 -12.09 9.00
N LEU A 15 -16.32 -11.00 8.26
CA LEU A 15 -16.82 -9.67 8.61
C LEU A 15 -18.10 -9.29 7.85
N GLY A 16 -18.49 -10.11 6.87
CA GLY A 16 -19.71 -9.99 6.10
C GLY A 16 -19.49 -9.49 4.67
N PHE A 17 -20.44 -9.84 3.79
CA PHE A 17 -20.31 -9.65 2.33
C PHE A 17 -19.99 -8.21 1.91
N PHE A 18 -20.64 -7.21 2.53
CA PHE A 18 -20.42 -5.80 2.18
C PHE A 18 -18.99 -5.33 2.48
N THR A 19 -18.40 -5.82 3.57
CA THR A 19 -17.00 -5.51 3.93
C THR A 19 -16.03 -6.14 2.94
N GLY A 20 -16.33 -7.35 2.45
CA GLY A 20 -15.57 -8.01 1.39
C GLY A 20 -15.66 -7.27 0.05
N LEU A 21 -16.84 -6.76 -0.32
CA LEU A 21 -17.02 -5.92 -1.52
C LEU A 21 -16.20 -4.63 -1.46
N LEU A 22 -16.19 -3.93 -0.32
CA LEU A 22 -15.35 -2.75 -0.15
C LEU A 22 -13.85 -3.09 -0.27
N HIS A 23 -13.47 -4.29 0.15
CA HIS A 23 -12.10 -4.77 0.02
C HIS A 23 -11.69 -5.09 -1.44
N LEU A 24 -12.65 -5.42 -2.32
CA LEU A 24 -12.37 -5.53 -3.76
C LEU A 24 -11.99 -4.18 -4.38
N ILE A 25 -12.48 -3.06 -3.84
CA ILE A 25 -12.08 -1.73 -4.29
C ILE A 25 -10.61 -1.48 -3.93
N THR A 26 -10.17 -1.84 -2.72
CA THR A 26 -8.76 -1.75 -2.35
C THR A 26 -7.89 -2.65 -3.22
N MET A 27 -8.31 -3.89 -3.47
CA MET A 27 -7.61 -4.80 -4.40
C MET A 27 -7.48 -4.21 -5.80
N TRP A 28 -8.51 -3.51 -6.29
CA TRP A 28 -8.46 -2.84 -7.59
C TRP A 28 -7.43 -1.70 -7.63
N ILE A 29 -7.34 -0.90 -6.56
CA ILE A 29 -6.33 0.15 -6.42
C ILE A 29 -4.93 -0.47 -6.40
N ASP A 30 -4.74 -1.54 -5.64
CA ASP A 30 -3.46 -2.27 -5.59
C ASP A 30 -3.09 -2.82 -6.96
N TYR A 31 -4.06 -3.37 -7.70
CA TYR A 31 -3.86 -3.87 -9.06
C TYR A 31 -3.40 -2.76 -10.02
N LEU A 32 -4.04 -1.59 -9.98
CA LEU A 32 -3.61 -0.43 -10.77
C LEU A 32 -2.20 0.03 -10.38
N GLY A 33 -1.86 0.00 -9.08
CA GLY A 33 -0.53 0.34 -8.61
C GLY A 33 0.54 -0.66 -9.09
N TYR A 34 0.23 -1.96 -9.10
CA TYR A 34 1.13 -2.98 -9.67
C TYR A 34 1.29 -2.82 -11.19
N ALA A 35 0.22 -2.51 -11.91
CA ALA A 35 0.25 -2.37 -13.37
C ALA A 35 1.01 -1.13 -13.84
N THR A 36 0.91 -0.03 -13.10
CA THR A 36 1.52 1.25 -13.50
C THR A 36 2.98 1.41 -13.03
N MET A 37 3.42 0.65 -12.03
CA MET A 37 4.80 0.66 -11.49
C MET A 37 5.39 2.06 -11.20
N HIS A 38 4.56 3.07 -10.98
CA HIS A 38 5.03 4.41 -10.62
C HIS A 38 5.45 4.45 -9.15
N TYR A 39 6.53 5.18 -8.85
CA TYR A 39 7.06 5.35 -7.50
C TYR A 39 5.99 5.79 -6.48
N CYS A 40 5.15 6.75 -6.85
CA CYS A 40 4.06 7.23 -6.01
C CYS A 40 3.07 6.11 -5.66
N GLN A 41 2.78 5.22 -6.62
CA GLN A 41 1.82 4.14 -6.45
C GLN A 41 2.33 3.06 -5.48
N VAL A 42 3.64 2.82 -5.43
CA VAL A 42 4.23 1.87 -4.46
C VAL A 42 4.05 2.35 -3.02
N MET A 43 4.16 3.67 -2.77
CA MET A 43 3.92 4.24 -1.44
C MET A 43 2.44 4.10 -1.04
N VAL A 44 1.52 4.34 -1.98
CA VAL A 44 0.08 4.18 -1.75
C VAL A 44 -0.26 2.73 -1.39
N ILE A 45 0.30 1.74 -2.11
CA ILE A 45 0.10 0.31 -1.80
C ILE A 45 0.59 -0.02 -0.38
N ALA A 46 1.77 0.46 0.01
CA ALA A 46 2.31 0.23 1.35
C ALA A 46 1.40 0.83 2.44
N PHE A 47 0.87 2.03 2.20
CA PHE A 47 -0.04 2.71 3.11
C PHE A 47 -1.40 2.01 3.21
N CYS A 48 -1.96 1.56 2.08
CA CYS A 48 -3.19 0.77 2.05
C CYS A 48 -3.03 -0.53 2.85
N GLY A 49 -1.90 -1.24 2.70
CA GLY A 49 -1.59 -2.41 3.52
C GLY A 49 -1.50 -2.10 5.02
N GLY A 50 -0.89 -0.96 5.38
CA GLY A 50 -0.80 -0.50 6.77
C GLY A 50 -2.16 -0.17 7.40
N ILE A 51 -3.01 0.58 6.71
CA ILE A 51 -4.39 0.87 7.16
C ILE A 51 -5.18 -0.41 7.34
N GLU A 52 -4.97 -1.39 6.46
CA GLU A 52 -5.69 -2.64 6.53
C GLU A 52 -5.34 -3.45 7.78
N VAL A 53 -4.05 -3.54 8.11
CA VAL A 53 -3.58 -4.13 9.37
C VAL A 53 -4.15 -3.39 10.56
N LEU A 54 -4.13 -2.05 10.54
CA LEU A 54 -4.69 -1.23 11.60
C LEU A 54 -6.19 -1.51 11.80
N MET A 55 -6.96 -1.56 10.72
CA MET A 55 -8.41 -1.81 10.77
C MET A 55 -8.71 -3.21 11.32
N LEU A 56 -7.96 -4.23 10.89
CA LEU A 56 -8.10 -5.59 11.42
C LEU A 56 -7.74 -5.65 12.91
N TYR A 57 -6.69 -4.95 13.32
CA TYR A 57 -6.27 -4.84 14.71
C TYR A 57 -7.30 -4.13 15.59
N MET A 58 -7.90 -3.04 15.10
CA MET A 58 -8.97 -2.34 15.80
C MET A 58 -10.21 -3.22 15.93
N ASN A 59 -10.63 -3.90 14.87
CA ASN A 59 -11.78 -4.81 14.89
C ASN A 59 -11.60 -5.98 15.87
N ALA A 60 -10.37 -6.35 16.20
CA ALA A 60 -10.06 -7.42 17.16
C ALA A 60 -9.92 -6.95 18.62
N ASN A 61 -9.93 -5.64 18.89
CA ASN A 61 -9.74 -5.07 20.24
C ASN A 61 -10.88 -4.14 20.70
N ASP A 62 -11.93 -3.95 19.89
CA ASP A 62 -13.00 -2.99 20.15
C ASP A 62 -14.10 -3.53 21.09
N ASN A 63 -13.99 -4.78 21.58
CA ASN A 63 -15.01 -5.51 22.32
C ASN A 63 -16.40 -5.52 21.63
N GLY A 64 -16.39 -5.31 20.32
CA GLY A 64 -17.59 -5.13 19.50
C GLY A 64 -18.12 -6.42 18.89
N VAL A 65 -19.22 -6.31 18.15
CA VAL A 65 -19.86 -7.43 17.45
C VAL A 65 -18.92 -8.09 16.42
N LEU A 66 -17.98 -7.32 15.86
CA LEU A 66 -16.96 -7.87 14.95
C LEU A 66 -15.93 -8.73 15.68
N GLU A 67 -15.53 -8.37 16.89
CA GLU A 67 -14.58 -9.15 17.68
C GLU A 67 -15.19 -10.52 18.04
N ALA A 68 -16.44 -10.53 18.51
CA ALA A 68 -17.17 -11.76 18.81
C ALA A 68 -17.22 -12.70 17.59
N LYS A 69 -17.40 -12.17 16.37
CA LYS A 69 -17.39 -12.96 15.13
C LYS A 69 -16.02 -13.51 14.75
N ILE A 70 -14.94 -12.81 15.09
CA ILE A 70 -13.58 -13.30 14.84
C ILE A 70 -13.31 -14.53 15.71
N TYR A 71 -13.68 -14.48 16.98
CA TYR A 71 -13.44 -15.54 17.96
C TYR A 71 -14.54 -16.60 18.07
N ASP A 72 -15.61 -16.50 17.27
CA ASP A 72 -16.75 -17.44 17.29
C ASP A 72 -16.35 -18.89 16.93
N SER A 73 -15.40 -19.05 16.00
CA SER A 73 -14.94 -20.36 15.52
C SER A 73 -13.43 -20.41 15.31
N ASN A 74 -12.85 -21.60 15.46
CA ASN A 74 -11.44 -21.84 15.13
C ASN A 74 -11.13 -21.50 13.66
N ILE A 75 -12.10 -21.66 12.77
CA ILE A 75 -11.94 -21.34 11.34
C ILE A 75 -11.91 -19.82 11.13
N THR A 76 -12.80 -19.06 11.78
CA THR A 76 -12.83 -17.60 11.65
C THR A 76 -11.57 -16.98 12.23
N PHE A 77 -11.10 -17.48 13.36
CA PHE A 77 -9.83 -17.06 13.95
C PHE A 77 -8.63 -17.38 13.05
N ALA A 78 -8.56 -18.59 12.48
CA ALA A 78 -7.50 -18.95 11.54
C ALA A 78 -7.50 -18.03 10.30
N THR A 79 -8.67 -17.74 9.73
CA THR A 79 -8.78 -16.80 8.61
C THR A 79 -8.37 -15.38 9.00
N PHE A 80 -8.69 -14.93 10.21
CA PHE A 80 -8.24 -13.64 10.72
C PHE A 80 -6.71 -13.54 10.79
N CYS A 81 -6.04 -14.57 11.33
CA CYS A 81 -4.57 -14.61 11.36
C CYS A 81 -3.96 -14.57 9.96
N VAL A 82 -4.53 -15.30 8.99
CA VAL A 82 -4.06 -15.29 7.61
C VAL A 82 -4.21 -13.90 6.98
N MET A 83 -5.35 -13.23 7.19
CA MET A 83 -5.57 -11.86 6.70
C MET A 83 -4.56 -10.88 7.32
N MET A 84 -4.34 -10.96 8.63
CA MET A 84 -3.35 -10.13 9.33
C MET A 84 -1.93 -10.32 8.80
N VAL A 85 -1.50 -11.58 8.62
CA VAL A 85 -0.17 -11.89 8.10
C VAL A 85 -0.03 -11.39 6.67
N PHE A 86 -1.03 -11.62 5.82
CA PHE A 86 -1.01 -11.20 4.43
C PHE A 86 -0.90 -9.67 4.29
N SER A 87 -1.75 -8.91 5.00
CA SER A 87 -1.71 -7.44 4.98
C SER A 87 -0.41 -6.90 5.57
N SER A 88 0.16 -7.55 6.60
CA SER A 88 1.46 -7.18 7.16
C SER A 88 2.61 -7.41 6.18
N VAL A 89 2.64 -8.56 5.51
CA VAL A 89 3.64 -8.89 4.48
C VAL A 89 3.54 -7.90 3.32
N LYS A 90 2.32 -7.55 2.90
CA LYS A 90 2.08 -6.54 1.86
C LYS A 90 2.66 -5.17 2.25
N CYS A 91 2.40 -4.72 3.47
CA CYS A 91 2.95 -3.47 3.99
C CYS A 91 4.49 -3.49 3.97
N VAL A 92 5.11 -4.53 4.54
CA VAL A 92 6.57 -4.68 4.60
C VAL A 92 7.18 -4.75 3.21
N THR A 93 6.60 -5.54 2.31
CA THR A 93 7.08 -5.67 0.92
C THR A 93 6.99 -4.34 0.19
N GLY A 94 5.89 -3.58 0.37
CA GLY A 94 5.75 -2.24 -0.18
C GLY A 94 6.86 -1.29 0.29
N PHE A 95 7.20 -1.32 1.58
CA PHE A 95 8.32 -0.53 2.12
C PHE A 95 9.69 -0.96 1.59
N VAL A 96 9.92 -2.27 1.41
CA VAL A 96 11.18 -2.80 0.84
C VAL A 96 11.35 -2.37 -0.62
N VAL A 97 10.28 -2.48 -1.40
CA VAL A 97 10.27 -2.05 -2.81
C VAL A 97 10.48 -0.54 -2.90
N TYR A 98 9.82 0.24 -2.05
CA TYR A 98 10.03 1.67 -1.94
C TYR A 98 11.50 2.03 -1.66
N LYS A 99 12.15 1.36 -0.71
CA LYS A 99 13.59 1.57 -0.42
C LYS A 99 14.45 1.25 -1.64
N SER A 100 14.13 0.20 -2.37
CA SER A 100 14.86 -0.21 -3.57
C SER A 100 14.74 0.83 -4.68
N PHE A 101 13.53 1.36 -4.93
CA PHE A 101 13.34 2.46 -5.87
C PHE A 101 14.04 3.74 -5.45
N LYS A 102 14.01 4.09 -4.16
CA LYS A 102 14.72 5.27 -3.64
C LYS A 102 16.23 5.13 -3.84
N HIS A 103 16.79 3.95 -3.55
CA HIS A 103 18.22 3.69 -3.74
C HIS A 103 18.62 3.79 -5.21
N GLU A 104 17.82 3.24 -6.12
CA GLU A 104 18.08 3.33 -7.56
C GLU A 104 17.95 4.77 -8.09
N PHE A 105 16.96 5.52 -7.62
CA PHE A 105 16.81 6.93 -7.96
C PHE A 105 18.03 7.75 -7.52
N VAL A 106 18.52 7.53 -6.29
CA VAL A 106 19.74 8.17 -5.79
C VAL A 106 20.98 7.71 -6.58
N ARG A 107 21.05 6.45 -7.02
CA ARG A 107 22.17 5.97 -7.85
C ARG A 107 22.22 6.65 -9.22
N VAL A 108 21.06 6.89 -9.84
CA VAL A 108 20.97 7.48 -11.18
C VAL A 108 21.06 9.00 -11.16
N TYR A 109 20.51 9.66 -10.14
CA TYR A 109 20.42 11.13 -10.07
C TYR A 109 21.29 11.78 -8.96
N GLY A 110 21.86 10.99 -8.04
CA GLY A 110 22.48 11.48 -6.81
C GLY A 110 23.93 11.96 -6.90
N ASP A 111 24.66 11.65 -7.98
CA ASP A 111 26.05 12.14 -8.14
C ASP A 111 26.14 13.63 -8.50
N ASN A 112 25.02 14.28 -8.87
CA ASN A 112 25.00 15.70 -9.23
C ASN A 112 24.37 16.63 -8.18
N ILE A 113 23.92 16.12 -7.03
CA ILE A 113 23.14 16.94 -6.09
C ILE A 113 23.68 16.76 -4.66
N ASN A 114 24.78 17.46 -4.40
CA ASN A 114 25.19 17.80 -3.05
C ASN A 114 24.11 18.72 -2.43
N GLY A 115 23.27 18.14 -1.59
CA GLY A 115 22.45 18.87 -0.62
C GLY A 115 21.04 19.20 -1.08
N SER A 116 20.07 18.71 -0.29
CA SER A 116 18.67 19.13 -0.23
C SER A 116 17.79 18.87 -1.46
N ASP A 117 16.84 17.95 -1.27
CA ASP A 117 15.48 18.06 -1.82
C ASP A 117 15.28 17.99 -3.33
N ALA A 118 16.13 17.28 -4.07
CA ALA A 118 15.89 16.98 -5.48
C ALA A 118 14.55 16.24 -5.73
N PHE A 119 14.09 15.48 -4.73
CA PHE A 119 12.86 14.69 -4.80
C PHE A 119 11.59 15.56 -4.80
N TRP A 120 11.64 16.78 -4.23
CA TRP A 120 10.51 17.72 -4.20
C TRP A 120 10.68 18.90 -5.17
N ASN A 121 11.92 19.23 -5.56
CA ASN A 121 12.23 20.40 -6.38
C ASN A 121 12.30 20.14 -7.90
N THR A 122 11.89 18.96 -8.38
CA THR A 122 12.02 18.62 -9.81
C THR A 122 11.14 19.50 -10.72
N GLU A 123 10.02 20.04 -10.22
CA GLU A 123 9.16 20.92 -11.02
C GLU A 123 9.78 22.32 -11.29
N GLN A 124 10.67 22.80 -10.41
CA GLN A 124 11.32 24.09 -10.62
C GLN A 124 12.37 24.05 -11.73
N TYR A 125 13.05 22.92 -11.93
CA TYR A 125 14.10 22.82 -12.95
C TYR A 125 13.57 22.79 -14.39
N SER A 126 12.39 22.22 -14.64
CA SER A 126 11.77 22.26 -15.97
C SER A 126 11.31 23.66 -16.38
N SER A 127 10.93 24.50 -15.41
CA SER A 127 10.47 25.87 -15.66
C SER A 127 11.62 26.81 -16.04
N SER A 128 12.79 26.64 -15.41
CA SER A 128 13.96 27.48 -15.66
C SER A 128 14.68 27.13 -16.96
N GLN A 129 14.66 25.87 -17.41
CA GLN A 129 15.25 25.51 -18.71
C GLN A 129 14.40 25.96 -19.90
N LEU A 130 13.07 26.03 -19.76
CA LEU A 130 12.20 26.53 -20.83
C LEU A 130 12.39 28.03 -21.09
N ASN A 131 12.62 28.84 -20.06
CA ASN A 131 12.83 30.29 -20.22
C ASN A 131 14.19 30.64 -20.85
N ASN A 132 15.22 29.81 -20.69
CA ASN A 132 16.51 30.05 -21.33
C ASN A 132 16.59 29.56 -22.78
N ALA A 133 15.73 28.62 -23.19
CA ALA A 133 15.64 28.17 -24.57
C ALA A 133 14.81 29.10 -25.48
N GLY A 134 14.04 30.03 -24.91
CA GLY A 134 13.24 31.01 -25.65
C GLY A 134 13.94 32.35 -25.90
N ASN A 135 15.21 32.50 -25.50
CA ASN A 135 15.95 33.77 -25.57
C ASN A 135 17.24 33.68 -26.44
N GLN A 136 17.30 32.71 -27.36
CA GLN A 136 18.29 32.68 -28.43
C GLN A 136 17.62 32.80 -29.80
#